data_AF-A0A315DS83-F1
#
_entry.id   AF-A0A315DS83-F1
#
_cell.length_a   1.000
_cell.length_b   1.000
_cell.length_c   1.000
_cell.angle_alpha   90.00
_cell.angle_beta   90.00
_cell.angle_gamma   90.00
#
_symmetry.space_group_name_H-M   'P 1'
#
loop_
_entity.id
_entity.type
_entity.pdbx_description
1 polymer ?
#
loop_
_entity_poly.entity_id
_entity_poly.type
_entity_poly.pdbx_seq_one_letter_code
_entity_poly.pdbx_strand_id
1 'polypeptide(L)'
;MLALLNSPRPAWLRISAAVLACALASGAAAQSPSPAELAAKALASAPVQALLNAQAQSAKAAQNNPQKEYDAQLAAIRQAILEATLDRPTRVVSTAWVDDKGALHESAHFHSEAQVRGVRVLSYVQGDEPVTQVSAEVLPWGWKPVGADQSCKAPPRPWRLPLGVQVVMPEGFSGPQLFASQTLVGLAQQAWSQNMQVSQRWRTHNVTQVAPQLDNAYMRALTGQTEERSGWMAEISLQPHAPAEARSWTDRLSLNQSAPPLRWTLSLRLGQKLSPASRLVPQWQIEQIISVAPLALSHSPTAWAQQMQGLLQERMRQWVAQLDKQTECEPVQFHVRRQGTQSLELQAGFDSGLRPGDRVLLMDPAHVPARMLEPGVAQHLALAQVVKVGSHRTELQQLAGPALASHGAWMALPL
;
A
#
# COMPACT_ATOMS: atom_id res chain seq x y z
N MET A 1 -62.21 0.34 50.45
CA MET A 1 -62.17 -1.00 51.04
C MET A 1 -60.72 -1.27 51.41
N LEU A 2 -60.50 -1.74 52.64
CA LEU A 2 -59.21 -1.81 53.34
C LEU A 2 -58.13 -2.68 52.69
N ALA A 3 -56.90 -2.43 53.17
CA ALA A 3 -55.74 -3.31 53.42
C ALA A 3 -54.59 -3.20 52.41
N LEU A 4 -53.45 -2.55 52.74
CA LEU A 4 -52.38 -2.92 53.70
C LEU A 4 -51.58 -4.17 53.26
N LEU A 5 -50.32 -4.01 52.83
CA LEU A 5 -49.12 -4.28 53.66
C LEU A 5 -47.79 -4.29 52.87
N ASN A 6 -46.78 -3.76 53.56
CA ASN A 6 -45.35 -4.10 53.53
C ASN A 6 -44.37 -3.56 52.46
N SER A 7 -43.93 -2.34 52.75
CA SER A 7 -42.54 -1.83 52.95
C SER A 7 -41.38 -2.83 53.28
N PRO A 8 -40.10 -2.40 53.44
CA PRO A 8 -39.26 -1.59 52.53
C PRO A 8 -37.71 -1.89 52.60
N ARG A 9 -36.96 -1.13 51.77
CA ARG A 9 -35.64 -0.47 51.97
C ARG A 9 -34.30 -1.12 51.53
N PRO A 10 -33.36 -0.29 51.00
CA PRO A 10 -32.09 -0.68 50.40
C PRO A 10 -30.87 -0.46 51.32
N ALA A 11 -29.75 -1.13 51.02
CA ALA A 11 -28.48 -1.01 51.72
C ALA A 11 -27.61 0.14 51.17
N TRP A 12 -27.14 0.99 52.09
CA TRP A 12 -26.15 2.07 51.89
C TRP A 12 -24.78 1.67 52.45
N LEU A 13 -23.72 2.18 51.79
CA LEU A 13 -22.42 2.66 52.30
C LEU A 13 -21.84 2.10 53.60
N ARG A 14 -20.59 1.63 53.52
CA ARG A 14 -19.63 1.72 54.63
C ARG A 14 -18.27 2.20 54.16
N ILE A 15 -18.02 3.47 54.48
CA ILE A 15 -16.69 4.06 54.69
C ILE A 15 -16.30 3.68 56.12
N SER A 16 -15.10 3.16 56.34
CA SER A 16 -14.56 2.96 57.68
C SER A 16 -13.19 3.62 57.80
N ALA A 17 -13.16 4.61 58.68
CA ALA A 17 -11.99 5.36 59.12
C ALA A 17 -11.27 4.65 60.27
N ALA A 18 -10.06 5.15 60.52
CA ALA A 18 -9.01 4.72 61.44
C ALA A 18 -9.42 4.41 62.89
N VAL A 19 -8.63 3.54 63.53
CA VAL A 19 -8.50 3.44 64.99
C VAL A 19 -7.03 3.58 65.37
N LEU A 20 -6.74 4.65 66.11
CA LEU A 20 -5.52 4.85 66.91
C LEU A 20 -5.45 3.82 68.04
N ALA A 21 -4.27 3.26 68.29
CA ALA A 21 -3.95 2.62 69.57
C ALA A 21 -2.60 3.15 70.08
N CYS A 22 -2.66 3.88 71.20
CA CYS A 22 -1.51 4.29 72.01
C CYS A 22 -0.87 3.08 72.68
N ALA A 23 0.46 2.99 72.63
CA ALA A 23 1.26 2.19 73.56
C ALA A 23 2.25 3.10 74.29
N LEU A 24 2.23 3.01 75.62
CA LEU A 24 3.06 3.76 76.57
C LEU A 24 4.53 3.35 76.45
N ALA A 25 5.44 4.33 76.49
CA ALA A 25 6.87 4.11 76.67
C ALA A 25 7.30 4.45 78.10
N SER A 26 8.05 3.54 78.70
CA SER A 26 8.88 3.75 79.89
C SER A 26 10.04 4.71 79.56
N GLY A 27 10.43 5.54 80.53
CA GLY A 27 11.28 6.71 80.32
C GLY A 27 12.75 6.45 79.96
N ALA A 28 13.30 7.41 79.20
CA ALA A 28 14.73 7.76 79.17
C ALA A 28 14.86 9.21 78.66
N ALA A 29 15.86 9.93 79.18
CA ALA A 29 16.04 11.38 79.07
C ALA A 29 16.03 11.93 77.62
N ALA A 30 15.36 13.08 77.46
CA ALA A 30 15.24 13.82 76.21
C ALA A 30 16.44 14.76 75.97
N GLN A 31 17.06 14.65 74.80
CA GLN A 31 17.66 15.80 74.11
C GLN A 31 16.73 16.14 72.95
N SER A 32 16.18 17.35 72.96
CA SER A 32 15.24 17.81 71.93
C SER A 32 15.99 18.04 70.61
N PRO A 33 15.56 17.44 69.49
CA PRO A 33 16.17 17.66 68.19
C PRO A 33 15.95 19.10 67.70
N SER A 34 16.93 19.64 66.98
CA SER A 34 16.83 20.99 66.39
C SER A 34 15.73 21.05 65.32
N PRO A 35 15.13 22.22 65.06
CA PRO A 35 14.08 22.36 64.03
C PRO A 35 14.55 21.94 62.63
N ALA A 36 15.85 22.02 62.34
CA ALA A 36 16.46 21.53 61.11
C ALA A 36 16.44 19.99 61.01
N GLU A 37 16.66 19.28 62.11
CA GLU A 37 16.61 17.82 62.15
C GLU A 37 15.19 17.28 62.07
N LEU A 38 14.21 18.00 62.64
CA LEU A 38 12.79 17.67 62.51
C LEU A 38 12.31 17.88 61.07
N ALA A 39 12.73 18.95 60.40
CA ALA A 39 12.45 19.16 58.98
C ALA A 39 13.11 18.09 58.10
N ALA A 40 14.37 17.73 58.38
CA ALA A 40 15.07 16.67 57.67
C ALA A 40 14.41 15.29 57.87
N LYS A 41 13.97 14.96 59.09
CA LYS A 41 13.21 13.72 59.37
C LYS A 41 11.82 13.73 58.75
N ALA A 42 11.16 14.88 58.66
CA ALA A 42 9.87 15.00 57.98
C ALA A 42 10.01 14.77 56.46
N LEU A 43 11.03 15.33 55.83
CA LEU A 43 11.35 15.10 54.41
C LEU A 43 11.83 13.67 54.14
N ALA A 44 12.52 13.05 55.11
CA ALA A 44 12.96 11.65 55.04
C ALA A 44 11.86 10.64 55.43
N SER A 45 10.67 11.10 55.83
CA SER A 45 9.58 10.21 56.19
C SER A 45 9.07 9.48 54.94
N ALA A 46 8.84 8.17 55.09
CA ALA A 46 8.32 7.30 54.03
C ALA A 46 7.12 7.88 53.25
N PRO A 47 6.11 8.53 53.88
CA PRO A 47 5.00 9.11 53.12
C PRO A 47 5.41 10.33 52.28
N VAL A 48 6.36 11.16 52.75
CA VAL A 48 6.84 12.33 52.00
C VAL A 48 7.75 11.91 50.86
N GLN A 49 8.63 10.93 51.07
CA GLN A 49 9.42 10.32 50.00
C GLN A 49 8.54 9.60 48.96
N ALA A 50 7.47 8.93 49.39
CA ALA A 50 6.51 8.31 48.49
C ALA A 50 5.77 9.35 47.65
N LEU A 51 5.42 10.51 48.23
CA LEU A 51 4.76 11.60 47.51
C LEU A 51 5.70 12.27 46.49
N LEU A 52 6.96 12.51 46.89
CA LEU A 52 8.00 13.05 46.01
C LEU A 52 8.33 12.08 44.86
N ASN A 53 8.40 10.78 45.14
CA ASN A 53 8.59 9.75 44.12
C ASN A 53 7.35 9.60 43.22
N ALA A 54 6.14 9.73 43.74
CA ALA A 54 4.91 9.72 42.94
C ALA A 54 4.81 10.97 42.04
N GLN A 55 5.25 12.14 42.51
CA GLN A 55 5.36 13.36 41.71
C GLN A 55 6.46 13.25 40.63
N ALA A 56 7.60 12.66 40.95
CA ALA A 56 8.66 12.40 39.98
C ALA A 56 8.28 11.33 38.94
N GLN A 57 7.50 10.32 39.33
CA GLN A 57 6.97 9.29 38.43
C GLN A 57 5.87 9.83 37.52
N SER A 58 4.99 10.71 38.02
CA SER A 58 3.97 11.38 37.19
C SER A 58 4.58 12.43 36.23
N ALA A 59 5.65 13.12 36.64
CA ALA A 59 6.41 14.01 35.74
C ALA A 59 7.12 13.26 34.60
N LYS A 60 7.67 12.07 34.87
CA LYS A 60 8.28 11.20 33.83
C LYS A 60 7.24 10.57 32.89
N ALA A 61 6.03 10.29 33.38
CA ALA A 61 4.94 9.77 32.53
C ALA A 61 4.35 10.83 31.57
N ALA A 62 4.45 12.13 31.92
CA ALA A 62 3.96 13.23 31.08
C ALA A 62 4.95 13.65 29.97
N GLN A 63 6.23 13.26 30.05
CA GLN A 63 7.26 13.62 29.06
C GLN A 63 7.25 12.75 27.80
N ASN A 64 6.68 11.55 27.84
CA ASN A 64 6.60 10.64 26.70
C ASN A 64 5.15 10.51 26.22
N ASN A 65 4.57 11.58 25.65
CA ASN A 65 3.31 11.43 24.93
C ASN A 65 3.63 11.08 23.45
N PRO A 66 3.58 9.80 23.05
CA PRO A 66 3.96 9.37 21.70
C PRO A 66 3.11 10.05 20.61
N GLN A 67 1.88 10.46 20.96
CA GLN A 67 1.01 11.20 20.03
C GLN A 67 1.63 12.53 19.58
N LYS A 68 2.24 13.26 20.52
CA LYS A 68 2.87 14.56 20.22
C LYS A 68 4.08 14.40 19.31
N GLU A 69 4.81 13.29 19.44
CA GLU A 69 5.94 12.95 18.58
C GLU A 69 5.49 12.61 17.16
N TYR A 70 4.40 11.85 17.00
CA TYR A 70 3.83 11.54 15.69
C TYR A 70 3.28 12.77 14.97
N ASP A 71 2.64 13.69 15.70
CA ASP A 71 2.17 14.96 15.14
C ASP A 71 3.34 15.85 14.71
N ALA A 72 4.42 15.91 15.49
CA ALA A 72 5.64 16.63 15.13
C ALA A 72 6.32 16.03 13.88
N GLN A 73 6.37 14.70 13.78
CA GLN A 73 6.88 13.99 12.61
C GLN A 73 6.05 14.33 11.36
N LEU A 74 4.72 14.29 11.47
CA LEU A 74 3.84 14.64 10.35
C LEU A 74 3.99 16.12 9.94
N ALA A 75 4.20 17.03 10.90
CA ALA A 75 4.47 18.43 10.62
C ALA A 75 5.78 18.65 9.84
N ALA A 76 6.85 17.93 10.19
CA ALA A 76 8.10 18.01 9.45
C ALA A 76 8.00 17.43 8.03
N ILE A 77 7.26 16.33 7.87
CA ILE A 77 6.97 15.77 6.54
C ILE A 77 6.25 16.81 5.67
N ARG A 78 5.24 17.49 6.23
CA ARG A 78 4.51 18.56 5.53
C ARG A 78 5.44 19.68 5.09
N GLN A 79 6.32 20.13 5.98
CA GLN A 79 7.27 21.19 5.67
C GLN A 79 8.22 20.79 4.54
N ALA A 80 8.74 19.56 4.57
CA ALA A 80 9.62 19.06 3.52
C ALA A 80 8.92 18.93 2.16
N ILE A 81 7.67 18.47 2.13
CA ILE A 81 6.88 18.41 0.89
C ILE A 81 6.63 19.83 0.38
N LEU A 82 6.26 20.76 1.26
CA LEU A 82 6.02 22.16 0.90
C LEU A 82 7.27 22.79 0.27
N GLU A 83 8.42 22.70 0.95
CA GLU A 83 9.69 23.23 0.47
C GLU A 83 10.05 22.67 -0.92
N ALA A 84 9.93 21.36 -1.09
CA ALA A 84 10.22 20.72 -2.38
C ALA A 84 9.16 21.00 -3.48
N THR A 85 8.02 21.61 -3.13
CA THR A 85 7.00 22.09 -4.10
C THR A 85 7.16 23.56 -4.46
N LEU A 86 7.79 24.37 -3.60
CA LEU A 86 8.01 25.80 -3.82
C LEU A 86 8.96 26.08 -4.99
N ASP A 87 9.97 25.22 -5.17
CA ASP A 87 10.95 25.35 -6.25
C ASP A 87 10.39 25.03 -7.66
N ARG A 88 9.09 24.70 -7.77
CA ARG A 88 8.46 24.30 -9.03
C ARG A 88 7.47 25.33 -9.58
N PRO A 89 7.27 25.35 -10.90
CA PRO A 89 6.28 26.24 -11.51
C PRO A 89 4.89 25.95 -10.95
N THR A 90 4.24 27.01 -10.47
CA THR A 90 2.87 27.01 -9.97
C THR A 90 1.97 27.74 -10.97
N ARG A 91 0.79 27.19 -11.22
CA ARG A 91 -0.27 27.82 -12.01
C ARG A 91 -1.37 28.30 -11.07
N VAL A 92 -1.91 29.48 -11.34
CA VAL A 92 -3.07 30.01 -10.62
C VAL A 92 -4.32 29.76 -11.46
N VAL A 93 -5.30 29.08 -10.89
CA VAL A 93 -6.62 28.87 -11.48
C VAL A 93 -7.63 29.68 -10.66
N SER A 94 -8.16 30.76 -11.24
CA SER A 94 -9.23 31.54 -10.62
C SER A 94 -10.57 31.18 -11.23
N THR A 95 -11.55 30.91 -10.38
CA THR A 95 -12.96 30.72 -10.76
C THR A 95 -13.82 31.72 -10.00
N ALA A 96 -14.72 32.39 -10.72
CA ALA A 96 -15.69 33.31 -10.14
C ALA A 96 -17.09 32.88 -10.57
N TRP A 97 -18.02 32.78 -9.61
CA TRP A 97 -19.41 32.44 -9.87
C TRP A 97 -20.34 33.25 -8.96
N VAL A 98 -21.57 33.45 -9.39
CA VAL A 98 -22.59 34.15 -8.60
C VAL A 98 -23.56 33.11 -8.07
N ASP A 99 -23.87 33.14 -6.77
CA ASP A 99 -24.84 32.23 -6.16
C ASP A 99 -26.30 32.63 -6.45
N ASP A 100 -27.24 31.78 -6.05
CA ASP A 100 -28.68 32.02 -6.22
C ASP A 100 -29.20 33.28 -5.48
N LYS A 101 -28.38 33.86 -4.60
CA LYS A 101 -28.66 35.09 -3.85
C LYS A 101 -27.99 36.32 -4.46
N GLY A 102 -27.31 36.17 -5.60
CA GLY A 102 -26.60 37.26 -6.28
C GLY A 102 -25.26 37.62 -5.66
N ALA A 103 -24.72 36.82 -4.74
CA ALA A 103 -23.40 37.05 -4.18
C ALA A 103 -22.32 36.45 -5.09
N LEU A 104 -21.33 37.27 -5.45
CA LEU A 104 -20.15 36.84 -6.20
C LEU A 104 -19.20 36.09 -5.26
N HIS A 105 -18.92 34.84 -5.61
CA HIS A 105 -17.91 34.00 -4.99
C HIS A 105 -16.72 33.91 -5.94
N GLU A 106 -15.55 34.32 -5.46
CA GLU A 106 -14.28 34.15 -6.16
C GLU A 106 -13.43 33.17 -5.38
N SER A 107 -12.92 32.13 -6.06
CA SER A 107 -11.90 31.25 -5.50
C SER A 107 -10.68 31.23 -6.42
N ALA A 108 -9.50 31.31 -5.81
CA ALA A 108 -8.22 31.17 -6.49
C ALA A 108 -7.51 29.92 -5.94
N HIS A 109 -7.11 29.04 -6.85
CA HIS A 109 -6.46 27.78 -6.55
C HIS A 109 -5.03 27.80 -7.11
N PHE A 110 -4.05 27.42 -6.29
CA PHE A 110 -2.66 27.31 -6.71
C PHE A 110 -2.34 25.84 -7.01
N HIS A 111 -2.06 25.54 -8.27
CA HIS A 111 -1.71 24.22 -8.74
C HIS A 111 -0.22 24.17 -9.10
N SER A 112 0.59 23.57 -8.24
CA SER A 112 1.97 23.22 -8.55
C SER A 112 2.00 22.07 -9.57
N GLU A 113 2.90 22.13 -10.55
CA GLU A 113 3.21 20.97 -11.41
C GLU A 113 4.08 19.91 -10.69
N ALA A 114 4.31 20.09 -9.38
CA ALA A 114 4.96 19.11 -8.54
C ALA A 114 4.18 17.80 -8.46
N GLN A 115 4.93 16.70 -8.40
CA GLN A 115 4.45 15.32 -8.24
C GLN A 115 5.45 14.64 -7.29
N VAL A 116 5.01 14.01 -6.20
CA VAL A 116 5.89 13.45 -5.15
C VAL A 116 6.06 11.95 -5.37
N ARG A 117 7.28 11.45 -5.64
CA ARG A 117 7.52 10.00 -5.79
C ARG A 117 7.42 9.27 -4.46
N GLY A 118 8.00 9.82 -3.41
CA GLY A 118 8.02 9.19 -2.10
C GLY A 118 8.54 10.16 -1.04
N VAL A 119 8.20 9.88 0.22
CA VAL A 119 8.71 10.62 1.36
C VAL A 119 9.70 9.70 2.05
N ARG A 120 10.97 10.10 2.14
CA ARG A 120 12.00 9.36 2.87
C ARG A 120 12.36 10.10 4.15
N VAL A 121 12.26 9.43 5.29
CA VAL A 121 12.78 9.96 6.55
C VAL A 121 14.27 9.65 6.60
N LEU A 122 15.13 10.66 6.46
CA LEU A 122 16.58 10.44 6.38
C LEU A 122 17.20 10.16 7.75
N SER A 123 16.70 10.79 8.82
CA SER A 123 17.15 10.51 10.19
C SER A 123 16.24 11.15 11.24
N TYR A 124 16.12 10.50 12.40
CA TYR A 124 15.64 11.13 13.63
C TYR A 124 16.86 11.72 14.35
N VAL A 125 16.98 13.05 14.38
CA VAL A 125 18.01 13.70 15.20
C VAL A 125 17.40 13.95 16.58
N GLN A 126 17.88 13.22 17.59
CA GLN A 126 17.50 13.47 18.99
C GLN A 126 18.28 14.69 19.50
N GLY A 127 17.59 15.84 19.59
CA GLY A 127 18.02 17.06 20.27
C GLY A 127 16.90 17.61 21.16
N ASP A 128 17.12 18.79 21.77
CA ASP A 128 16.14 19.46 22.65
C ASP A 128 14.81 19.80 21.93
N GLU A 129 14.85 19.94 20.60
CA GLU A 129 13.69 19.85 19.71
C GLU A 129 13.98 18.78 18.65
N PRO A 130 13.21 17.67 18.58
CA PRO A 130 13.45 16.63 17.59
C PRO A 130 13.07 17.12 16.20
N VAL A 131 14.04 17.66 15.46
CA VAL A 131 13.87 18.03 14.06
C VAL A 131 13.99 16.75 13.23
N THR A 132 12.87 16.26 12.72
CA THR A 132 12.86 15.15 11.77
C THR A 132 13.26 15.70 10.40
N GLN A 133 14.47 15.36 9.93
CA GLN A 133 14.91 15.71 8.58
C GLN A 133 14.27 14.74 7.59
N VAL A 134 13.27 15.25 6.89
CA VAL A 134 12.54 14.52 5.85
C VAL A 134 13.00 15.07 4.51
N SER A 135 13.54 14.20 3.64
CA SER A 135 13.77 14.57 2.26
C SER A 135 12.61 14.04 1.44
N ALA A 136 11.71 14.93 1.04
CA ALA A 136 10.70 14.62 0.05
C ALA A 136 11.37 14.61 -1.33
N GLU A 137 11.58 13.43 -1.92
CA GLU A 137 12.06 13.34 -3.29
C GLU A 137 10.88 13.52 -4.23
N VAL A 138 10.73 14.75 -4.71
CA VAL A 138 9.61 15.14 -5.57
C VAL A 138 10.03 14.87 -7.00
N LEU A 139 9.42 13.89 -7.64
CA LEU A 139 9.69 13.48 -9.01
C LEU A 139 8.34 13.00 -9.61
N PRO A 140 8.17 13.05 -10.94
CA PRO A 140 6.88 12.85 -11.56
C PRO A 140 6.20 11.52 -11.20
N TRP A 141 4.88 11.60 -10.98
CA TRP A 141 3.94 10.50 -10.83
C TRP A 141 3.73 9.78 -12.16
N GLY A 142 3.53 8.47 -12.04
CA GLY A 142 3.24 7.60 -13.16
C GLY A 142 4.48 6.99 -13.83
N TRP A 143 4.22 5.92 -14.56
CA TRP A 143 5.19 5.17 -15.35
C TRP A 143 5.95 6.10 -16.30
N LYS A 144 7.23 6.36 -16.00
CA LYS A 144 8.13 7.07 -16.91
C LYS A 144 9.37 6.22 -17.17
N PRO A 145 9.69 5.92 -18.44
CA PRO A 145 10.94 5.26 -18.75
C PRO A 145 12.08 6.19 -18.31
N VAL A 146 12.90 5.71 -17.38
CA VAL A 146 14.07 6.45 -16.91
C VAL A 146 15.07 6.51 -18.07
N GLY A 147 15.60 7.71 -18.35
CA GLY A 147 16.74 7.86 -19.25
C GLY A 147 17.96 7.11 -18.70
N ALA A 148 18.84 6.63 -19.58
CA ALA A 148 19.90 5.67 -19.27
C ALA A 148 20.93 6.08 -18.19
N ASP A 149 20.90 7.34 -17.72
CA ASP A 149 21.97 7.94 -16.93
C ASP A 149 21.63 8.19 -15.45
N GLN A 150 20.47 7.73 -14.97
CA GLN A 150 20.08 7.87 -13.56
C GLN A 150 20.03 6.52 -12.85
N SER A 151 21.05 6.23 -12.03
CA SER A 151 21.04 5.09 -11.11
C SER A 151 20.20 5.44 -9.87
N CYS A 152 19.16 4.67 -9.60
CA CYS A 152 18.31 4.89 -8.44
C CYS A 152 18.80 4.08 -7.23
N LYS A 153 19.03 4.74 -6.09
CA LYS A 153 19.40 4.05 -4.87
C LYS A 153 18.17 3.31 -4.31
N ALA A 154 18.22 1.98 -4.40
CA ALA A 154 17.20 1.10 -3.84
C ALA A 154 17.04 1.36 -2.33
N PRO A 155 15.79 1.33 -1.80
CA PRO A 155 15.56 1.48 -0.38
C PRO A 155 16.25 0.34 0.41
N PRO A 156 16.71 0.60 1.65
CA PRO A 156 17.44 -0.36 2.47
C PRO A 156 16.64 -1.65 2.75
N ARG A 157 15.30 -1.58 2.71
CA ARG A 157 14.42 -2.74 2.61
C ARG A 157 13.45 -2.57 1.44
N PRO A 158 13.50 -3.42 0.40
CA PRO A 158 12.57 -3.32 -0.72
C PRO A 158 11.22 -3.88 -0.34
N TRP A 159 10.21 -3.00 -0.24
CA TRP A 159 8.82 -3.42 -0.33
C TRP A 159 8.50 -3.80 -1.78
N ARG A 160 7.62 -4.78 -1.99
CA ARG A 160 7.25 -5.28 -3.31
C ARG A 160 5.80 -4.96 -3.66
N LEU A 161 5.57 -4.48 -4.87
CA LEU A 161 4.25 -4.22 -5.43
C LEU A 161 3.55 -5.55 -5.76
N PRO A 162 2.33 -5.80 -5.23
CA PRO A 162 1.55 -6.94 -5.65
C PRO A 162 1.15 -6.78 -7.12
N LEU A 163 1.37 -7.83 -7.90
CA LEU A 163 1.09 -7.89 -9.32
C LEU A 163 0.12 -9.04 -9.61
N GLY A 164 -1.10 -8.71 -9.97
CA GLY A 164 -2.07 -9.72 -10.38
C GLY A 164 -1.78 -10.21 -11.80
N VAL A 165 -1.58 -11.52 -11.96
CA VAL A 165 -1.36 -12.11 -13.29
C VAL A 165 -2.69 -12.67 -13.80
N GLN A 166 -3.11 -12.21 -14.97
CA GLN A 166 -4.28 -12.69 -15.68
C GLN A 166 -3.89 -13.21 -17.07
N VAL A 167 -4.60 -14.22 -17.51
CA VAL A 167 -4.39 -14.86 -18.80
C VAL A 167 -5.61 -14.63 -19.67
N VAL A 168 -5.42 -14.07 -20.87
CA VAL A 168 -6.50 -13.82 -21.81
C VAL A 168 -6.20 -14.54 -23.11
N MET A 169 -7.07 -15.45 -23.51
CA MET A 169 -6.99 -16.11 -24.82
C MET A 169 -8.22 -15.69 -25.65
N PRO A 170 -8.05 -14.74 -26.58
CA PRO A 170 -9.14 -14.36 -27.48
C PRO A 170 -9.57 -15.53 -28.36
N GLU A 171 -10.82 -15.47 -28.82
CA GLU A 171 -11.34 -16.43 -29.80
C GLU A 171 -10.53 -16.39 -31.10
N GLY A 172 -10.40 -17.55 -31.77
CA GLY A 172 -9.64 -17.65 -33.03
C GLY A 172 -8.73 -18.88 -33.13
N PHE A 173 -8.60 -19.67 -32.07
CA PHE A 173 -7.91 -20.96 -32.11
C PHE A 173 -8.94 -22.08 -32.40
N SER A 174 -8.57 -23.06 -33.25
CA SER A 174 -9.44 -24.21 -33.56
C SER A 174 -8.68 -25.54 -33.60
N GLY A 175 -9.38 -26.64 -33.32
CA GLY A 175 -8.86 -28.00 -33.42
C GLY A 175 -7.57 -28.24 -32.60
N PRO A 176 -6.55 -28.92 -33.17
CA PRO A 176 -5.26 -29.16 -32.49
C PRO A 176 -4.52 -27.89 -32.05
N GLN A 177 -4.84 -26.73 -32.63
CA GLN A 177 -4.22 -25.46 -32.25
C GLN A 177 -4.69 -24.99 -30.88
N LEU A 178 -5.89 -25.38 -30.43
CA LEU A 178 -6.41 -25.04 -29.11
C LEU A 178 -5.59 -25.68 -27.99
N PHE A 179 -5.25 -26.96 -28.12
CA PHE A 179 -4.43 -27.64 -27.12
C PHE A 179 -3.04 -27.00 -27.03
N ALA A 180 -2.45 -26.71 -28.19
CA ALA A 180 -1.14 -26.08 -28.26
C ALA A 180 -1.15 -24.65 -27.70
N SER A 181 -2.18 -23.85 -27.99
CA SER A 181 -2.33 -22.49 -27.47
C SER A 181 -2.53 -22.48 -25.96
N GLN A 182 -3.36 -23.39 -25.42
CA GLN A 182 -3.55 -23.56 -23.97
C GLN A 182 -2.25 -23.98 -23.28
N THR A 183 -1.52 -24.91 -23.87
CA THR A 183 -0.23 -25.35 -23.36
C THR A 183 0.77 -24.19 -23.34
N LEU A 184 0.90 -23.43 -24.42
CA LEU A 184 1.82 -22.29 -24.48
C LEU A 184 1.48 -21.20 -23.50
N VAL A 185 0.21 -20.85 -23.38
CA VAL A 185 -0.24 -19.82 -22.44
C VAL A 185 0.00 -20.25 -21.00
N GLY A 186 -0.27 -21.52 -20.67
CA GLY A 186 0.03 -22.08 -19.35
C GLY A 186 1.53 -22.07 -19.05
N LEU A 187 2.37 -22.49 -20.00
CA LEU A 187 3.83 -22.43 -19.88
C LEU A 187 4.33 -20.99 -19.74
N ALA A 188 3.76 -20.04 -20.49
CA ALA A 188 4.10 -18.62 -20.42
C ALA A 188 3.74 -18.04 -19.05
N GLN A 189 2.54 -18.33 -18.52
CA GLN A 189 2.12 -17.92 -17.18
C GLN A 189 3.05 -18.50 -16.09
N GLN A 190 3.36 -19.79 -16.18
CA GLN A 190 4.26 -20.45 -15.24
C GLN A 190 5.66 -19.84 -15.29
N ALA A 191 6.24 -19.69 -16.48
CA ALA A 191 7.56 -19.09 -16.68
C ALA A 191 7.62 -17.63 -16.19
N TRP A 192 6.56 -16.84 -16.44
CA TRP A 192 6.43 -15.48 -15.91
C TRP A 192 6.42 -15.47 -14.38
N SER A 193 5.52 -16.25 -13.76
CA SER A 193 5.40 -16.30 -12.31
C SER A 193 6.69 -16.76 -11.61
N GLN A 194 7.42 -17.71 -12.19
CA GLN A 194 8.70 -18.20 -11.66
C GLN A 194 9.80 -17.14 -11.74
N ASN A 195 9.99 -16.51 -12.90
CA ASN A 195 11.01 -15.45 -13.07
C ASN A 195 10.70 -14.22 -12.20
N MET A 196 9.42 -13.90 -12.02
CA MET A 196 8.99 -12.79 -11.16
C MET A 196 9.23 -13.02 -9.66
N GLN A 197 9.46 -14.26 -9.20
CA GLN A 197 9.80 -14.47 -7.79
C GLN A 197 11.16 -13.86 -7.42
N VAL A 198 12.05 -13.72 -8.40
CA VAL A 198 13.41 -13.17 -8.24
C VAL A 198 13.40 -11.64 -8.31
N SER A 199 12.35 -11.03 -8.89
CA SER A 199 12.22 -9.58 -8.96
C SER A 199 12.24 -8.97 -7.56
N GLN A 200 13.04 -7.92 -7.40
CA GLN A 200 13.16 -7.18 -6.15
C GLN A 200 11.99 -6.21 -5.94
N ARG A 201 11.23 -5.89 -7.00
CA ARG A 201 10.16 -4.88 -6.97
C ARG A 201 8.76 -5.47 -7.04
N TRP A 202 8.58 -6.55 -7.79
CA TRP A 202 7.25 -7.10 -8.05
C TRP A 202 7.03 -8.39 -7.27
N ARG A 203 5.79 -8.59 -6.82
CA ARG A 203 5.36 -9.87 -6.25
C ARG A 203 4.10 -10.34 -6.96
N THR A 204 4.25 -11.36 -7.78
CA THR A 204 3.12 -11.88 -8.55
C THR A 204 2.22 -12.78 -7.72
N HIS A 205 0.92 -12.62 -7.92
CA HIS A 205 -0.08 -13.60 -7.51
C HIS A 205 -1.01 -13.87 -8.71
N ASN A 206 -1.48 -15.11 -8.84
CA ASN A 206 -2.45 -15.43 -9.88
C ASN A 206 -3.80 -14.83 -9.51
N VAL A 207 -4.47 -14.23 -10.50
CA VAL A 207 -5.85 -13.77 -10.36
C VAL A 207 -6.74 -14.79 -11.08
N THR A 208 -7.55 -15.50 -10.31
CA THR A 208 -8.55 -16.40 -10.88
C THR A 208 -9.61 -15.53 -11.57
N GLN A 209 -9.61 -15.51 -12.89
CA GLN A 209 -10.67 -14.85 -13.65
C GLN A 209 -11.94 -15.70 -13.53
N VAL A 210 -12.95 -15.20 -12.84
CA VAL A 210 -14.29 -15.79 -12.89
C VAL A 210 -14.84 -15.50 -14.28
N ALA A 211 -15.25 -16.54 -15.01
CA ALA A 211 -15.89 -16.38 -16.31
C ALA A 211 -17.09 -15.43 -16.17
N PRO A 212 -17.25 -14.41 -17.03
CA PRO A 212 -18.28 -13.37 -16.88
C PRO A 212 -19.71 -13.93 -16.91
N GLN A 213 -19.90 -15.17 -17.33
CA GLN A 213 -21.21 -15.81 -17.54
C GLN A 213 -21.79 -16.46 -16.26
N LEU A 214 -21.00 -16.58 -15.18
CA LEU A 214 -21.39 -17.22 -13.92
C LEU A 214 -21.40 -16.25 -12.73
N ASP A 215 -21.22 -14.96 -12.98
CA ASP A 215 -20.92 -13.96 -11.94
C ASP A 215 -22.18 -13.34 -11.31
N ASN A 216 -22.96 -14.15 -10.57
CA ASN A 216 -24.03 -13.62 -9.73
C ASN A 216 -23.52 -13.26 -8.32
N ALA A 217 -24.15 -12.26 -7.68
CA ALA A 217 -23.74 -11.77 -6.36
C ALA A 217 -23.75 -12.87 -5.28
N TYR A 218 -24.61 -13.89 -5.43
CA TYR A 218 -24.68 -15.05 -4.55
C TYR A 218 -23.44 -15.94 -4.63
N MET A 219 -22.98 -16.30 -5.84
CA MET A 219 -21.77 -17.10 -6.03
C MET A 219 -20.53 -16.35 -5.56
N ARG A 220 -20.49 -15.02 -5.69
CA ARG A 220 -19.44 -14.16 -5.10
C ARG A 220 -19.42 -14.25 -3.57
N ALA A 221 -20.59 -14.20 -2.93
CA ALA A 221 -20.70 -14.35 -1.48
C ALA A 221 -20.29 -15.75 -1.00
N LEU A 222 -20.66 -16.80 -1.73
CA LEU A 222 -20.36 -18.20 -1.39
C LEU A 222 -18.87 -18.54 -1.58
N THR A 223 -18.25 -18.03 -2.64
CA THR A 223 -16.84 -18.30 -2.96
C THR A 223 -15.87 -17.41 -2.19
N GLY A 224 -16.36 -16.39 -1.48
CA GLY A 224 -15.53 -15.38 -0.84
C GLY A 224 -14.71 -14.54 -1.84
N GLN A 225 -15.01 -14.63 -3.15
CA GLN A 225 -14.29 -13.95 -4.21
C GLN A 225 -14.80 -12.51 -4.45
N THR A 226 -15.25 -11.84 -3.38
CA THR A 226 -15.54 -10.41 -3.37
C THR A 226 -14.28 -9.53 -3.42
N GLU A 227 -13.10 -10.13 -3.62
CA GLU A 227 -11.84 -9.39 -3.77
C GLU A 227 -11.77 -8.73 -5.15
N GLU A 228 -12.53 -7.64 -5.24
CA GLU A 228 -12.38 -6.57 -6.20
C GLU A 228 -10.98 -5.94 -6.05
N ARG A 229 -9.98 -6.58 -6.66
CA ARG A 229 -8.58 -6.13 -6.65
C ARG A 229 -8.39 -5.04 -7.71
N SER A 230 -8.30 -3.79 -7.27
CA SER A 230 -7.73 -2.69 -8.06
C SER A 230 -6.23 -2.60 -7.78
N GLY A 231 -5.45 -2.26 -8.82
CA GLY A 231 -3.99 -2.19 -8.71
C GLY A 231 -3.28 -2.68 -9.97
N TRP A 232 -2.05 -3.12 -9.81
CA TRP A 232 -1.19 -3.57 -10.90
C TRP A 232 -1.59 -4.94 -11.42
N MET A 233 -1.75 -5.05 -12.73
CA MET A 233 -2.15 -6.26 -13.42
C MET A 233 -1.24 -6.52 -14.62
N ALA A 234 -0.77 -7.75 -14.74
CA ALA A 234 -0.09 -8.28 -15.91
C ALA A 234 -1.07 -9.16 -16.69
N GLU A 235 -1.37 -8.78 -17.92
CA GLU A 235 -2.16 -9.55 -18.87
C GLU A 235 -1.23 -10.28 -19.83
N ILE A 236 -1.25 -11.61 -19.78
CA ILE A 236 -0.60 -12.47 -20.77
C ILE A 236 -1.68 -12.89 -21.75
N SER A 237 -1.52 -12.50 -23.02
CA SER A 237 -2.44 -12.92 -24.07
C SER A 237 -1.75 -13.55 -25.26
N LEU A 238 -2.40 -14.55 -25.84
CA LEU A 238 -1.94 -15.24 -27.03
C LEU A 238 -3.00 -15.06 -28.12
N GLN A 239 -2.59 -14.50 -29.26
CA GLN A 239 -3.46 -14.25 -30.40
C GLN A 239 -2.92 -14.93 -31.66
N PRO A 240 -3.79 -15.39 -32.57
CA PRO A 240 -3.35 -15.81 -33.89
C PRO A 240 -2.69 -14.63 -34.61
N HIS A 241 -1.46 -14.82 -35.06
CA HIS A 241 -0.79 -13.83 -35.90
C HIS A 241 -1.34 -13.97 -37.33
N ALA A 242 -1.62 -12.85 -38.00
CA ALA A 242 -2.18 -12.87 -39.36
C ALA A 242 -1.41 -13.84 -40.27
N PRO A 243 -2.11 -14.61 -41.12
CA PRO A 243 -1.45 -15.59 -41.98
C PRO A 243 -0.41 -14.89 -42.87
N ALA A 244 0.73 -15.54 -43.08
CA ALA A 244 1.67 -15.12 -44.12
C ALA A 244 0.91 -14.99 -45.45
N GLU A 245 1.30 -14.01 -46.27
CA GLU A 245 0.63 -13.59 -47.51
C GLU A 245 -0.02 -14.74 -48.28
N ALA A 246 -1.21 -14.47 -48.82
CA ALA A 246 -2.01 -15.46 -49.54
C ALA A 246 -1.16 -16.17 -50.61
N ARG A 247 -0.97 -17.48 -50.43
CA ARG A 247 -0.21 -18.32 -51.36
C ARG A 247 -0.67 -18.10 -52.80
N SER A 248 0.31 -17.89 -53.68
CA SER A 248 0.11 -17.88 -55.12
C SER A 248 -0.58 -19.19 -55.55
N TRP A 249 -1.38 -19.16 -56.62
CA TRP A 249 -2.05 -20.37 -57.12
C TRP A 249 -1.05 -21.49 -57.46
N THR A 250 0.14 -21.12 -57.91
CA THR A 250 1.25 -22.03 -58.20
C THR A 250 1.79 -22.75 -56.95
N ASP A 251 1.83 -22.09 -55.79
CA ASP A 251 2.24 -22.73 -54.54
C ASP A 251 1.23 -23.76 -54.05
N ARG A 252 -0.07 -23.59 -54.36
CA ARG A 252 -1.12 -24.54 -53.96
C ARG A 252 -1.05 -25.86 -54.71
N LEU A 253 -0.44 -25.89 -55.89
CA LEU A 253 -0.30 -27.09 -56.72
C LEU A 253 0.96 -27.91 -56.40
N SER A 254 1.85 -27.40 -55.53
CA SER A 254 3.09 -28.08 -55.20
C SER A 254 2.86 -29.18 -54.16
N LEU A 255 2.94 -30.45 -54.60
CA LEU A 255 2.74 -31.65 -53.76
C LEU A 255 3.83 -31.87 -52.70
N ASN A 256 4.95 -31.15 -52.78
CA ASN A 256 6.08 -31.25 -51.85
C ASN A 256 6.11 -30.12 -50.79
N GLN A 257 5.10 -29.24 -50.76
CA GLN A 257 5.13 -28.10 -49.82
C GLN A 257 4.61 -28.47 -48.44
N SER A 258 5.45 -28.24 -47.44
CA SER A 258 5.08 -28.34 -46.02
C SER A 258 3.96 -27.34 -45.68
N ALA A 259 3.08 -27.74 -44.76
CA ALA A 259 2.07 -26.85 -44.22
C ALA A 259 2.73 -25.57 -43.67
N PRO A 260 2.12 -24.38 -43.87
CA PRO A 260 2.73 -23.13 -43.43
C PRO A 260 2.88 -23.13 -41.91
N PRO A 261 3.95 -22.53 -41.35
CA PRO A 261 4.12 -22.46 -39.92
C PRO A 261 2.97 -21.65 -39.29
N LEU A 262 2.40 -22.19 -38.22
CA LEU A 262 1.46 -21.46 -37.37
C LEU A 262 2.23 -20.33 -36.70
N ARG A 263 1.71 -19.10 -36.79
CA ARG A 263 2.32 -17.94 -36.13
C ARG A 263 1.35 -17.44 -35.08
N TRP A 264 1.84 -17.24 -33.87
CA TRP A 264 1.08 -16.71 -32.75
C TRP A 264 1.81 -15.51 -32.16
N THR A 265 1.08 -14.46 -31.82
CA THR A 265 1.63 -13.32 -31.08
C THR A 265 1.34 -13.54 -29.60
N LEU A 266 2.39 -13.76 -28.81
CA LEU A 266 2.35 -13.72 -27.36
C LEU A 266 2.61 -12.27 -26.93
N SER A 267 1.61 -11.62 -26.38
CA SER A 267 1.72 -10.26 -25.85
C SER A 267 1.60 -10.27 -24.33
N LEU A 268 2.45 -9.49 -23.68
CA LEU A 268 2.43 -9.26 -22.26
C LEU A 268 2.22 -7.77 -22.03
N ARG A 269 1.14 -7.42 -21.34
CA ARG A 269 0.78 -6.04 -21.00
C ARG A 269 0.79 -5.87 -19.49
N LEU A 270 1.53 -4.88 -19.02
CA LEU A 270 1.49 -4.45 -17.62
C LEU A 270 0.78 -3.10 -17.54
N GLY A 271 -0.15 -2.99 -16.60
CA GLY A 271 -0.87 -1.75 -16.38
C GLY A 271 -1.56 -1.72 -15.04
N GLN A 272 -2.25 -0.61 -14.78
CA GLN A 272 -3.09 -0.45 -13.62
C GLN A 272 -4.55 -0.62 -14.01
N LYS A 273 -5.29 -1.27 -13.11
CA LYS A 273 -6.73 -1.46 -13.22
C LYS A 273 -7.41 -0.68 -12.10
N LEU A 274 -8.04 0.44 -12.48
CA LEU A 274 -8.66 1.38 -11.55
C LEU A 274 -9.90 0.78 -10.88
N SER A 275 -10.61 -0.09 -11.59
CA SER A 275 -11.74 -0.87 -11.06
C SER A 275 -11.75 -2.31 -11.60
N PRO A 276 -12.33 -3.28 -10.87
CA PRO A 276 -12.36 -4.69 -11.25
C PRO A 276 -12.99 -5.00 -12.61
N ALA A 277 -13.88 -4.14 -13.10
CA ALA A 277 -14.52 -4.26 -14.41
C ALA A 277 -13.85 -3.40 -15.50
N SER A 278 -12.99 -2.45 -15.12
CA SER A 278 -12.30 -1.59 -16.10
C SER A 278 -11.32 -2.37 -16.97
N ARG A 279 -11.12 -1.89 -18.21
CA ARG A 279 -10.04 -2.37 -19.08
C ARG A 279 -8.69 -1.99 -18.48
N LEU A 280 -7.71 -2.86 -18.68
CA LEU A 280 -6.32 -2.58 -18.33
C LEU A 280 -5.84 -1.38 -19.15
N VAL A 281 -5.29 -0.37 -18.49
CA VAL A 281 -4.59 0.74 -19.16
C VAL A 281 -3.12 0.32 -19.29
N PRO A 282 -2.64 -0.11 -20.48
CA PRO A 282 -1.29 -0.62 -20.63
C PRO A 282 -0.29 0.53 -20.45
N GLN A 283 0.60 0.40 -19.47
CA GLN A 283 1.73 1.30 -19.26
C GLN A 283 3.02 0.73 -19.86
N TRP A 284 3.09 -0.59 -19.94
CA TRP A 284 4.16 -1.31 -20.60
C TRP A 284 3.60 -2.49 -21.37
N GLN A 285 4.15 -2.73 -22.55
CA GLN A 285 3.77 -3.85 -23.38
C GLN A 285 4.97 -4.40 -24.14
N ILE A 286 5.00 -5.72 -24.30
CA ILE A 286 5.99 -6.41 -25.11
C ILE A 286 5.32 -7.58 -25.82
N GLU A 287 5.80 -7.89 -27.02
CA GLU A 287 5.24 -8.95 -27.85
C GLU A 287 6.35 -9.83 -28.41
N GLN A 288 6.06 -11.13 -28.53
CA GLN A 288 6.89 -12.08 -29.26
C GLN A 288 6.03 -12.87 -30.22
N ILE A 289 6.50 -12.97 -31.46
CA ILE A 289 5.94 -13.89 -32.45
C ILE A 289 6.56 -15.27 -32.24
N ILE A 290 5.71 -16.27 -32.06
CA ILE A 290 6.07 -17.68 -31.93
C ILE A 290 5.66 -18.39 -33.21
N SER A 291 6.63 -19.00 -33.90
CA SER A 291 6.39 -19.83 -35.08
C SER A 291 6.42 -21.31 -34.71
N VAL A 292 5.34 -22.03 -35.00
CA VAL A 292 5.20 -23.46 -34.71
C VAL A 292 5.00 -24.23 -36.02
N ALA A 293 5.84 -25.24 -36.24
CA ALA A 293 5.67 -26.16 -37.36
C ALA A 293 4.51 -27.13 -37.06
N PRO A 294 3.42 -27.17 -37.86
CA PRO A 294 2.26 -28.00 -37.59
C PRO A 294 2.59 -29.49 -37.46
N LEU A 295 3.50 -29.98 -38.31
CA LEU A 295 3.93 -31.38 -38.34
C LEU A 295 4.64 -31.80 -37.04
N ALA A 296 5.51 -30.93 -36.51
CA ALA A 296 6.21 -31.19 -35.25
C ALA A 296 5.24 -31.27 -34.05
N LEU A 297 4.22 -30.39 -34.05
CA LEU A 297 3.17 -30.41 -33.04
C LEU A 297 2.36 -31.70 -33.08
N SER A 298 2.03 -32.21 -34.29
CA SER A 298 1.25 -33.45 -34.43
C SER A 298 2.02 -34.72 -34.08
N HIS A 299 3.32 -34.79 -34.40
CA HIS A 299 4.10 -36.02 -34.22
C HIS A 299 4.57 -36.22 -32.78
N SER A 300 4.95 -35.14 -32.08
CA SER A 300 5.51 -35.22 -30.73
C SER A 300 5.11 -34.04 -29.85
N PRO A 301 3.85 -34.02 -29.32
CA PRO A 301 3.34 -32.89 -28.54
C PRO A 301 4.14 -32.60 -27.27
N THR A 302 4.61 -33.64 -26.58
CA THR A 302 5.38 -33.51 -25.32
C THR A 302 6.78 -32.97 -25.56
N ALA A 303 7.49 -33.47 -26.59
CA ALA A 303 8.81 -32.98 -26.95
C ALA A 303 8.76 -31.50 -27.38
N TRP A 304 7.74 -31.14 -28.15
CA TRP A 304 7.49 -29.74 -28.51
C TRP A 304 7.23 -28.87 -27.28
N ALA A 305 6.38 -29.31 -26.34
CA ALA A 305 6.09 -28.55 -25.12
C ALA A 305 7.35 -28.32 -24.26
N GLN A 306 8.22 -29.32 -24.12
CA GLN A 306 9.50 -29.21 -23.41
C GLN A 306 10.45 -28.21 -24.08
N GLN A 307 10.56 -28.26 -25.41
CA GLN A 307 11.36 -27.28 -26.16
C GLN A 307 10.81 -25.86 -25.97
N MET A 308 9.49 -25.69 -26.07
CA MET A 308 8.84 -24.40 -25.88
C MET A 308 8.97 -23.87 -24.45
N GLN A 309 8.96 -24.75 -23.44
CA GLN A 309 9.19 -24.38 -22.05
C GLN A 309 10.55 -23.69 -21.88
N GLY A 310 11.63 -24.27 -22.41
CA GLY A 310 12.97 -23.67 -22.33
C GLY A 310 13.06 -22.31 -23.05
N LEU A 311 12.47 -22.21 -24.26
CA LEU A 311 12.43 -20.96 -25.02
C LEU A 311 11.65 -19.85 -24.29
N LEU A 312 10.47 -20.19 -23.74
CA LEU A 312 9.65 -19.25 -22.99
C LEU A 312 10.31 -18.86 -21.67
N GLN A 313 11.00 -19.77 -20.98
CA GLN A 313 11.70 -19.47 -19.74
C GLN A 313 12.81 -18.43 -19.97
N GLU A 314 13.62 -18.61 -21.02
CA GLU A 314 14.66 -17.64 -21.40
C GLU A 314 14.05 -16.29 -21.79
N ARG A 315 13.00 -16.29 -22.62
CA ARG A 315 12.36 -15.03 -23.01
C ARG A 315 11.77 -14.29 -21.81
N MET A 316 11.00 -14.99 -20.98
CA MET A 316 10.36 -14.38 -19.82
C MET A 316 11.41 -13.81 -18.86
N ARG A 317 12.56 -14.48 -18.69
CA ARG A 317 13.68 -13.93 -17.92
C ARG A 317 14.17 -12.59 -18.48
N GLN A 318 14.33 -12.49 -19.81
CA GLN A 318 14.74 -11.23 -20.47
C GLN A 318 13.68 -10.13 -20.29
N TRP A 319 12.40 -10.48 -20.41
CA TRP A 319 11.30 -9.54 -20.23
C TRP A 319 11.18 -9.05 -18.79
N VAL A 320 11.33 -9.92 -17.80
CA VAL A 320 11.37 -9.53 -16.38
C VAL A 320 12.55 -8.62 -16.09
N ALA A 321 13.75 -8.93 -16.61
CA ALA A 321 14.92 -8.08 -16.42
C ALA A 321 14.74 -6.69 -17.07
N GLN A 322 14.13 -6.63 -18.26
CA GLN A 322 13.79 -5.37 -18.91
C GLN A 322 12.76 -4.58 -18.10
N LEU A 323 11.75 -5.27 -17.57
CA LEU A 323 10.75 -4.65 -16.71
C LEU A 323 11.40 -4.08 -15.45
N ASP A 324 12.13 -4.88 -14.70
CA ASP A 324 12.81 -4.49 -13.46
C ASP A 324 13.70 -3.26 -13.69
N LYS A 325 14.47 -3.25 -14.78
CA LYS A 325 15.31 -2.10 -15.14
C LYS A 325 14.50 -0.83 -15.43
N GLN A 326 13.37 -0.93 -16.13
CA GLN A 326 12.52 0.23 -16.41
C GLN A 326 11.77 0.72 -15.16
N THR A 327 11.58 -0.18 -14.21
CA THR A 327 10.75 0.01 -13.02
C THR A 327 11.58 0.34 -11.77
N GLU A 328 12.90 0.28 -11.85
CA GLU A 328 13.83 0.47 -10.71
C GLU A 328 13.64 1.81 -9.97
N CYS A 329 13.32 2.87 -10.69
CA CYS A 329 13.20 4.23 -10.15
C CYS A 329 11.78 4.66 -9.80
N GLU A 330 10.78 3.82 -10.03
CA GLU A 330 9.41 4.17 -9.70
C GLU A 330 9.12 3.76 -8.24
N PRO A 331 8.49 4.64 -7.46
CA PRO A 331 8.24 4.39 -6.05
C PRO A 331 7.34 3.18 -5.82
N VAL A 332 7.53 2.55 -4.66
CA VAL A 332 6.63 1.49 -4.18
C VAL A 332 5.52 2.17 -3.40
N GLN A 333 4.31 2.11 -3.94
CA GLN A 333 3.12 2.74 -3.40
C GLN A 333 1.98 1.73 -3.37
N PHE A 334 1.16 1.79 -2.33
CA PHE A 334 0.06 0.85 -2.12
C PHE A 334 -1.27 1.57 -2.03
N HIS A 335 -2.29 1.03 -2.66
CA HIS A 335 -3.65 1.55 -2.52
C HIS A 335 -4.21 1.21 -1.14
N VAL A 336 -4.82 2.21 -0.51
CA VAL A 336 -5.51 2.08 0.77
C VAL A 336 -7.01 2.04 0.52
N ARG A 337 -7.65 1.03 1.10
CA ARG A 337 -9.11 0.92 1.16
C ARG A 337 -9.55 1.13 2.59
N ARG A 338 -10.75 1.69 2.75
CA ARG A 338 -11.40 1.77 4.05
C ARG A 338 -12.46 0.68 4.14
N GLN A 339 -12.39 -0.12 5.20
CA GLN A 339 -13.38 -1.16 5.48
C GLN A 339 -14.25 -0.66 6.66
N GLY A 340 -15.46 -0.20 6.37
CA GLY A 340 -16.34 0.39 7.39
C GLY A 340 -15.85 1.74 7.92
N THR A 341 -16.11 2.04 9.20
CA THR A 341 -15.87 3.36 9.80
C THR A 341 -14.47 3.55 10.40
N GLN A 342 -13.74 2.48 10.74
CA GLN A 342 -12.48 2.61 11.49
C GLN A 342 -11.29 1.79 10.97
N SER A 343 -11.49 0.70 10.23
CA SER A 343 -10.34 -0.08 9.73
C SER A 343 -9.87 0.44 8.37
N LEU A 344 -8.59 0.78 8.31
CA LEU A 344 -7.87 1.08 7.08
C LEU A 344 -7.13 -0.19 6.66
N GLU A 345 -7.28 -0.56 5.40
CA GLU A 345 -6.72 -1.78 4.84
C GLU A 345 -5.84 -1.44 3.64
N LEU A 346 -4.60 -1.91 3.69
CA LEU A 346 -3.66 -1.83 2.58
C LEU A 346 -3.85 -3.04 1.66
N GLN A 347 -3.85 -2.83 0.35
CA GLN A 347 -3.84 -3.92 -0.64
C GLN A 347 -2.43 -4.50 -0.83
N ALA A 348 -1.75 -4.82 0.27
CA ALA A 348 -0.45 -5.48 0.30
C ALA A 348 -0.34 -6.28 1.60
N GLY A 349 0.57 -7.25 1.67
CA GLY A 349 0.70 -8.12 2.85
C GLY A 349 2.13 -8.55 3.13
N PHE A 350 2.29 -9.63 3.89
CA PHE A 350 3.61 -10.17 4.22
C PHE A 350 4.41 -10.56 2.98
N ASP A 351 3.75 -11.02 1.92
CA ASP A 351 4.40 -11.34 0.64
C ASP A 351 5.04 -10.11 -0.03
N SER A 352 4.48 -8.92 0.23
CA SER A 352 5.01 -7.62 -0.20
C SER A 352 6.15 -7.11 0.69
N GLY A 353 6.52 -7.84 1.76
CA GLY A 353 7.61 -7.48 2.67
C GLY A 353 7.20 -6.60 3.85
N LEU A 354 5.89 -6.35 4.03
CA LEU A 354 5.34 -5.58 5.15
C LEU A 354 5.40 -6.37 6.44
N ARG A 355 5.69 -5.69 7.54
CA ARG A 355 5.71 -6.26 8.90
C ARG A 355 4.89 -5.41 9.87
N PRO A 356 4.38 -6.03 10.95
CA PRO A 356 3.82 -5.26 12.06
C PRO A 356 4.86 -4.27 12.58
N GLY A 357 4.44 -3.04 12.82
CA GLY A 357 5.29 -1.95 13.26
C GLY A 357 5.79 -1.02 12.16
N ASP A 358 5.74 -1.44 10.90
CA ASP A 358 6.11 -0.60 9.75
C ASP A 358 5.24 0.66 9.70
N ARG A 359 5.85 1.82 9.44
CA ARG A 359 5.16 3.10 9.36
C ARG A 359 4.95 3.49 7.90
N VAL A 360 3.78 4.04 7.60
CA VAL A 360 3.39 4.49 6.27
C VAL A 360 2.82 5.91 6.33
N LEU A 361 3.14 6.70 5.32
CA LEU A 361 2.48 7.98 5.09
C LEU A 361 1.30 7.77 4.15
N LEU A 362 0.12 8.17 4.60
CA LEU A 362 -1.10 8.16 3.82
C LEU A 362 -1.30 9.52 3.20
N MET A 363 -1.53 9.55 1.88
CA MET A 363 -1.83 10.77 1.15
C MET A 363 -2.92 10.56 0.11
N ASP A 364 -3.61 11.64 -0.25
CA ASP A 364 -4.48 11.69 -1.41
C ASP A 364 -3.74 12.34 -2.61
N PRO A 365 -3.45 11.59 -3.68
CA PRO A 365 -2.78 12.12 -4.85
C PRO A 365 -3.61 13.16 -5.61
N ALA A 366 -4.90 13.34 -5.36
CA ALA A 366 -5.64 14.45 -5.98
C ALA A 366 -5.24 15.82 -5.40
N HIS A 367 -4.72 15.83 -4.16
CA HIS A 367 -4.48 17.06 -3.39
C HIS A 367 -2.98 17.27 -3.08
N VAL A 368 -2.25 16.22 -2.76
CA VAL A 368 -0.83 16.31 -2.40
C VAL A 368 0.01 15.65 -3.47
N PRO A 369 0.97 16.34 -4.13
CA PRO A 369 1.54 17.63 -3.73
C PRO A 369 1.05 18.83 -4.53
N ALA A 370 0.25 18.61 -5.59
CA ALA A 370 -0.07 19.65 -6.56
C ALA A 370 -0.78 20.85 -5.93
N ARG A 371 -1.51 20.64 -4.82
CA ARG A 371 -2.31 21.69 -4.16
C ARG A 371 -1.79 22.04 -2.77
N MET A 372 -0.51 21.82 -2.47
CA MET A 372 0.08 22.05 -1.13
C MET A 372 -0.06 23.48 -0.58
N LEU A 373 -0.32 24.45 -1.45
CA LEU A 373 -0.50 25.86 -1.10
C LEU A 373 -1.94 26.22 -0.72
N GLU A 374 -2.90 25.29 -0.86
CA GLU A 374 -4.30 25.51 -0.51
C GLU A 374 -4.54 25.40 1.02
N PRO A 375 -5.48 26.18 1.58
CA PRO A 375 -5.89 26.00 2.97
C PRO A 375 -6.56 24.63 3.14
N GLY A 376 -6.13 23.86 4.13
CA GLY A 376 -6.74 22.55 4.44
C GLY A 376 -6.01 21.33 3.86
N VAL A 377 -4.89 21.48 3.16
CA VAL A 377 -4.05 20.36 2.67
C VAL A 377 -3.65 19.38 3.77
N ALA A 378 -3.48 19.86 5.00
CA ALA A 378 -3.22 19.03 6.17
C ALA A 378 -4.28 17.92 6.39
N GLN A 379 -5.48 18.07 5.80
CA GLN A 379 -6.57 17.09 5.79
C GLN A 379 -6.32 15.88 4.90
N HIS A 380 -5.39 16.01 3.95
CA HIS A 380 -5.08 15.01 2.94
C HIS A 380 -3.77 14.25 3.24
N LEU A 381 -3.26 14.34 4.47
CA LEU A 381 -2.06 13.65 4.95
C LEU A 381 -2.25 13.06 6.34
N ALA A 382 -1.92 11.78 6.51
CA ALA A 382 -1.94 11.10 7.80
C ALA A 382 -0.76 10.14 7.96
N LEU A 383 -0.31 9.95 9.20
CA LEU A 383 0.67 8.94 9.55
C LEU A 383 -0.07 7.70 10.05
N ALA A 384 0.29 6.51 9.56
CA ALA A 384 -0.27 5.26 10.02
C ALA A 384 0.82 4.20 10.26
N GLN A 385 0.46 3.18 11.04
CA GLN A 385 1.31 2.04 11.35
C GLN A 385 0.58 0.74 11.03
N VAL A 386 1.34 -0.23 10.54
CA VAL A 386 0.87 -1.58 10.29
C VAL A 386 0.69 -2.32 11.62
N VAL A 387 -0.55 -2.69 11.95
CA VAL A 387 -0.88 -3.43 13.18
C VAL A 387 -0.96 -4.92 12.93
N LYS A 388 -1.59 -5.31 11.83
CA LYS A 388 -1.84 -6.72 11.51
C LYS A 388 -1.58 -6.98 10.04
N VAL A 389 -0.83 -8.05 9.76
CA VAL A 389 -0.38 -8.40 8.42
C VAL A 389 -0.96 -9.76 8.03
N GLY A 390 -1.73 -9.79 6.95
CA GLY A 390 -2.15 -11.00 6.23
C GLY A 390 -1.25 -11.29 5.02
N SER A 391 -1.61 -12.28 4.21
CA SER A 391 -0.85 -12.64 3.00
C SER A 391 -0.87 -11.52 1.96
N HIS A 392 -2.04 -10.93 1.71
CA HIS A 392 -2.25 -9.90 0.67
C HIS A 392 -2.90 -8.62 1.19
N ARG A 393 -3.23 -8.57 2.48
CA ARG A 393 -3.88 -7.42 3.13
C ARG A 393 -3.21 -7.09 4.45
N THR A 394 -3.13 -5.81 4.79
CA THR A 394 -2.71 -5.37 6.13
C THR A 394 -3.66 -4.35 6.70
N GLU A 395 -3.98 -4.51 7.98
CA GLU A 395 -4.76 -3.52 8.74
C GLU A 395 -3.80 -2.45 9.28
N LEU A 396 -4.18 -1.19 9.07
CA LEU A 396 -3.45 -0.01 9.48
C LEU A 396 -4.18 0.68 10.64
N GLN A 397 -3.40 1.20 11.58
CA GLN A 397 -3.86 2.12 12.61
C GLN A 397 -3.30 3.50 12.34
N GLN A 398 -4.19 4.50 12.29
CA GLN A 398 -3.79 5.89 12.15
C GLN A 398 -3.15 6.37 13.46
N LEU A 399 -1.94 6.92 13.36
CA LEU A 399 -1.15 7.47 14.47
C LEU A 399 -1.31 8.98 14.57
N ALA A 400 -1.27 9.70 13.44
CA ALA A 400 -1.36 11.16 13.43
C ALA A 400 -2.10 11.67 12.19
N GLY A 401 -2.56 12.91 12.28
CA GLY A 401 -3.33 13.57 11.23
C GLY A 401 -4.85 13.43 11.39
N PRO A 402 -5.62 14.14 10.56
CA PRO A 402 -7.07 14.17 10.63
C PRO A 402 -7.71 12.89 10.12
N ALA A 403 -8.96 12.63 10.54
CA ALA A 403 -9.70 11.46 10.10
C ALA A 403 -9.83 11.44 8.58
N LEU A 404 -9.37 10.35 7.96
CA LEU A 404 -9.41 10.19 6.51
C LEU A 404 -10.86 10.18 6.01
N ALA A 405 -11.11 10.83 4.88
CA ALA A 405 -12.40 10.79 4.21
C ALA A 405 -12.76 9.35 3.81
N SER A 406 -14.06 9.01 3.83
CA SER A 406 -14.56 7.70 3.38
C SER A 406 -14.43 7.50 1.86
N HIS A 407 -14.29 8.59 1.12
CA HIS A 407 -14.15 8.61 -0.33
C HIS A 407 -12.80 9.27 -0.69
N GLY A 408 -12.05 8.66 -1.61
CA GLY A 408 -10.74 9.15 -2.04
C GLY A 408 -9.79 8.01 -2.42
N ALA A 409 -8.95 8.21 -3.43
CA ALA A 409 -7.96 7.23 -3.88
C ALA A 409 -6.69 7.30 -3.01
N TRP A 410 -6.83 7.00 -1.72
CA TRP A 410 -5.74 7.08 -0.75
C TRP A 410 -4.59 6.14 -1.11
N MET A 411 -3.38 6.66 -0.98
CA MET A 411 -2.12 5.99 -1.29
C MET A 411 -1.25 5.96 -0.05
N ALA A 412 -0.63 4.81 0.22
CA ALA A 412 0.35 4.65 1.27
C ALA A 412 1.75 4.63 0.67
N LEU A 413 2.63 5.42 1.26
CA LEU A 413 4.06 5.42 0.98
C LEU A 413 4.85 4.84 2.16
N PRO A 414 5.97 4.13 1.88
CA PRO A 414 6.98 3.85 2.90
C PRO A 414 7.59 5.14 3.44
N LEU A 415 8.03 5.09 4.70
CA LEU A 415 8.80 6.15 5.38
C LEU A 415 10.26 5.77 5.61
#